data_AF-A0A5K1B0R5-F1
#
_entry.id   AF-A0A5K1B0R5-F1
#
_cell.length_a   1.000
_cell.length_b   1.000
_cell.length_c   1.000
_cell.angle_alpha   90.00
_cell.angle_beta   90.00
_cell.angle_gamma   90.00
#
_symmetry.space_group_name_H-M   'P 1'
#
loop_
_entity.id
_entity.type
_entity.pdbx_description
1 polymer ?
#
loop_
_entity_poly.entity_id
_entity_poly.type
_entity_poly.pdbx_seq_one_letter_code
_entity_poly.pdbx_strand_id
1 'polypeptide(L)' 'YCLQAIAKCGFVEPTPIQAQGWPMALKGRDLIGIAETGSGKTLAYLLPALVHVKAQPRL' A
#
# COMPACT_ATOMS: atom_id res chain seq x y z
N TYR A 1 13.53 2.05 1.19
CA TYR A 1 13.54 0.57 1.31
C TYR A 1 12.29 -0.10 0.72
N CYS A 2 11.07 0.13 1.22
CA CYS A 2 9.85 -0.50 0.65
C CYS A 2 9.59 -0.10 -0.82
N LEU A 3 9.70 1.18 -1.16
CA LEU A 3 9.56 1.64 -2.55
C LEU A 3 10.64 1.08 -3.49
N GLN A 4 11.86 0.85 -2.98
CA GLN A 4 12.93 0.22 -3.74
C GLN A 4 12.67 -1.28 -3.98
N ALA A 5 12.08 -1.98 -3.00
CA ALA A 5 11.67 -3.36 -3.17
C ALA A 5 10.53 -3.48 -4.20
N ILE A 6 9.55 -2.57 -4.15
CA ILE A 6 8.45 -2.50 -5.12
C ILE A 6 8.99 -2.22 -6.53
N ALA A 7 9.90 -1.25 -6.68
CA ALA A 7 10.54 -0.97 -7.96
C ALA A 7 11.33 -2.17 -8.51
N LYS A 8 12.03 -2.92 -7.64
CA LYS A 8 12.75 -4.15 -8.03
C LYS A 8 11.83 -5.28 -8.47
N CYS A 9 10.59 -5.31 -7.99
CA CYS A 9 9.58 -6.26 -8.43
C CYS A 9 8.95 -5.88 -9.79
N GLY A 10 9.43 -4.83 -10.47
CA GLY A 10 8.93 -4.41 -11.78
C GLY A 10 7.66 -3.57 -11.72
N PHE A 11 7.24 -3.09 -10.54
CA PHE A 11 6.17 -2.12 -10.43
C PHE A 11 6.68 -0.74 -10.85
N VAL A 12 6.33 -0.34 -12.07
CA VAL A 12 6.74 0.94 -12.67
C VAL A 12 5.90 2.09 -12.10
N GLU A 13 4.59 1.89 -12.00
CA GLU A 13 3.64 2.89 -11.52
C GLU A 13 2.56 2.26 -10.63
N PRO A 14 2.06 2.99 -9.62
CA PRO A 14 0.95 2.51 -8.81
C PRO A 14 -0.35 2.46 -9.62
N THR A 15 -1.17 1.44 -9.38
CA THR A 15 -2.51 1.38 -9.97
C THR A 15 -3.42 2.46 -9.36
N PRO A 16 -4.57 2.81 -9.98
CA PRO A 16 -5.43 3.88 -9.48
C PRO A 16 -5.87 3.68 -8.01
N ILE A 17 -6.17 2.44 -7.61
CA ILE A 17 -6.56 2.12 -6.24
C ILE A 17 -5.39 2.24 -5.25
N GLN A 18 -4.16 1.97 -5.69
CA GLN A 18 -2.95 2.16 -4.88
C GLN A 18 -2.62 3.64 -4.72
N ALA A 19 -2.66 4.40 -5.82
CA ALA A 19 -2.36 5.83 -5.85
C ALA A 19 -3.29 6.64 -4.91
N GLN A 20 -4.57 6.27 -4.85
CA GLN A 20 -5.54 6.89 -3.94
C GLN A 20 -5.53 6.25 -2.53
N GLY A 21 -5.37 4.93 -2.44
CA GLY A 21 -5.48 4.18 -1.19
C GLY A 21 -4.28 4.35 -0.24
N TRP A 22 -3.06 4.36 -0.77
CA TRP A 22 -1.84 4.50 0.05
C TRP A 22 -1.80 5.78 0.89
N PRO A 23 -2.02 6.99 0.35
CA PRO A 23 -1.98 8.21 1.18
C PRO A 23 -3.08 8.23 2.24
N MET A 24 -4.23 7.57 2.01
CA MET A 24 -5.30 7.46 3.00
C MET A 24 -4.95 6.48 4.12
N ALA A 25 -4.48 5.28 3.75
CA ALA A 25 -4.08 4.25 4.69
C ALA A 25 -2.89 4.67 5.57
N LEU A 26 -1.88 5.32 4.97
CA LEU A 26 -0.69 5.80 5.68
C LEU A 26 -0.98 6.93 6.66
N LYS A 27 -2.09 7.66 6.47
CA LYS A 27 -2.60 8.64 7.45
C LYS A 27 -3.35 7.98 8.61
N GLY A 28 -3.47 6.66 8.64
CA GLY A 28 -4.23 5.92 9.65
C GLY A 28 -5.74 6.13 9.56
N ARG A 29 -6.24 6.51 8.37
CA ARG A 29 -7.69 6.66 8.15
C ARG A 29 -8.28 5.34 7.68
N ASP A 30 -9.47 5.04 8.17
CA ASP A 30 -10.27 3.95 7.64
C ASP A 30 -10.67 4.25 6.19
N LEU A 31 -10.64 3.23 5.34
CA LEU A 31 -10.89 3.33 3.92
C LEU A 31 -11.67 2.13 3.40
N ILE A 32 -12.61 2.38 2.48
CA ILE A 32 -13.27 1.34 1.68
C ILE A 32 -12.77 1.49 0.26
N GLY A 33 -11.98 0.52 -0.21
CA GLY A 33 -11.43 0.51 -1.56
C GLY A 33 -12.23 -0.37 -2.51
N ILE A 34 -12.88 0.23 -3.51
CA ILE A 34 -13.63 -0.48 -4.56
C ILE A 34 -12.85 -0.39 -5.86
N ALA A 35 -12.49 -1.54 -6.43
CA ALA A 35 -11.83 -1.64 -7.72
C ALA A 35 -12.05 -3.04 -8.31
N GLU A 36 -11.90 -3.18 -9.62
CA GLU A 36 -12.07 -4.45 -10.35
C GLU A 36 -11.05 -5.53 -9.94
N THR A 37 -11.31 -6.79 -10.29
CA THR A 37 -10.36 -7.90 -10.06
C THR A 37 -9.09 -7.66 -10.89
N GLY A 38 -7.91 -7.94 -10.32
CA GLY A 38 -6.63 -7.65 -10.99
C GLY A 38 -6.10 -6.22 -10.86
N SER A 39 -6.87 -5.28 -10.29
CA SER A 39 -6.47 -3.87 -10.08
C SER A 39 -5.37 -3.62 -9.03
N GLY A 40 -4.81 -4.67 -8.43
CA GLY A 40 -3.70 -4.53 -7.45
C GLY A 40 -4.13 -4.14 -6.02
N LYS A 41 -5.39 -4.40 -5.63
CA LYS A 41 -5.91 -4.16 -4.25
C LYS A 41 -5.05 -4.80 -3.15
N THR A 42 -4.43 -5.94 -3.41
CA THR A 42 -3.58 -6.65 -2.44
C THR A 42 -2.41 -5.79 -1.97
N LEU A 43 -1.69 -5.18 -2.91
CA LEU A 43 -0.59 -4.27 -2.58
C LEU A 43 -1.10 -2.92 -2.04
N ALA A 44 -2.35 -2.55 -2.36
CA ALA A 44 -2.98 -1.33 -1.85
C ALA A 44 -3.12 -1.34 -0.32
N TYR A 45 -3.40 -2.48 0.31
CA TYR A 45 -3.46 -2.57 1.78
C TYR A 45 -2.17 -3.11 2.43
N LEU A 46 -1.42 -3.99 1.77
CA LEU A 46 -0.23 -4.61 2.38
C LEU A 46 0.92 -3.63 2.59
N LEU A 47 1.18 -2.73 1.63
CA LEU A 47 2.28 -1.76 1.78
C LEU A 47 2.04 -0.83 2.99
N PRO A 48 0.87 -0.19 3.13
CA PRO A 48 0.57 0.59 4.33
C PRO A 48 0.63 -0.22 5.62
N ALA A 49 0.14 -1.47 5.62
CA ALA A 49 0.19 -2.35 6.79
C ALA A 49 1.64 -2.65 7.23
N LEU A 50 2.53 -2.95 6.28
CA LEU A 50 3.95 -3.18 6.57
C LEU A 50 4.62 -1.93 7.16
N VAL A 51 4.32 -0.75 6.61
CA VAL A 51 4.81 0.53 7.15
C VAL A 51 4.26 0.77 8.56
N HIS A 52 2.97 0.49 8.78
CA HIS A 52 2.32 0.63 10.07
C HIS A 52 2.93 -0.27 11.16
N VAL A 53 3.13 -1.56 10.86
CA VAL A 53 3.76 -2.52 11.79
C VAL A 53 5.20 -2.12 12.10
N LYS A 54 5.96 -1.70 11.09
CA LYS A 54 7.36 -1.27 11.28
C LYS A 54 7.49 -0.03 12.18
N ALA A 55 6.46 0.82 12.23
CA ALA A 55 6.43 2.01 13.06
C ALA A 55 6.06 1.73 14.53
N GLN A 56 5.65 0.49 14.87
CA GLN A 56 5.32 0.12 16.25
C GLN A 56 6.56 -0.20 17.07
N PRO A 57 6.55 0.08 18.39
CA PRO A 57 7.61 -0.38 19.29
C PRO A 57 7.69 -1.91 19.31
N ARG A 58 8.91 -2.43 19.45
CA ARG A 58 9.11 -3.87 19.65
C ARG A 58 8.65 -4.23 21.07
N LEU A 59 7.91 -5.34 21.17
CA LEU A 59 7.54 -5.96 22.45
C LEU A 59 8.79 -6.49 23.16
#